data_AF-A0A968IW12-F1
#
_entry.id   AF-A0A968IW12-F1
#
_cell.length_a   1.000
_cell.length_b   1.000
_cell.length_c   1.000
_cell.angle_alpha   90.00
_cell.angle_beta   90.00
_cell.angle_gamma   90.00
#
_symmetry.space_group_name_H-M   'P 1'
#
loop_
_entity.id
_entity.type
_entity.pdbx_description
1 polymer ?
#
loop_
_entity_poly.entity_id
_entity_poly.type
_entity_poly.pdbx_seq_one_letter_code
_entity_poly.pdbx_strand_id
1 'polypeptide(L)'
;MAGIAVTGIGLATVLGGDRPTTWERLLAGAALAIAPAVAVPLPADGGPRVEQLALRVAREALADAGYGVPLGDWGLVVGSSRAYQADLENLRRPGADLSTFGRLWPGQLASTLARELGTGGPVHALSNACATGNWAIAKAPSCWPIVPGCWWWPPKLRSRR
;
A
#
# COMPACT_ATOMS: atom_id res chain seq x y z
N MET A 1 24.86 7.29 4.29
CA MET A 1 23.48 6.87 3.93
C MET A 1 22.55 7.58 4.90
N ALA A 2 21.51 8.28 4.42
CA ALA A 2 20.55 8.90 5.32
C ALA A 2 19.77 7.80 6.07
N GLY A 3 19.39 8.05 7.32
CA GLY A 3 18.55 7.14 8.09
C GLY A 3 17.12 7.10 7.54
N ILE A 4 16.46 5.96 7.65
CA ILE A 4 15.08 5.75 7.20
C ILE A 4 14.25 5.40 8.42
N ALA A 5 13.09 6.06 8.57
CA ALA A 5 12.17 5.85 9.67
C ALA A 5 10.76 5.56 9.14
N VAL A 6 10.01 4.77 9.90
CA VAL A 6 8.56 4.59 9.70
C VAL A 6 7.87 5.69 10.48
N THR A 7 7.13 6.56 9.80
CA THR A 7 6.44 7.71 10.40
C THR A 7 4.97 7.49 10.65
N GLY A 8 4.37 6.48 10.01
CA GLY A 8 2.99 6.08 10.25
C GLY A 8 2.69 4.69 9.71
N ILE A 9 1.68 4.05 10.28
CA ILE A 9 1.30 2.66 9.97
C ILE A 9 -0.22 2.55 9.87
N GLY A 10 -0.70 1.84 8.85
CA GLY A 10 -2.10 1.43 8.70
C GLY A 10 -2.20 -0.07 8.50
N LEU A 11 -3.26 -0.69 9.03
CA LEU A 11 -3.47 -2.14 8.96
C LEU A 11 -4.94 -2.48 8.74
N ALA A 12 -5.18 -3.46 7.88
CA ALA A 12 -6.45 -4.16 7.79
C ALA A 12 -6.15 -5.66 7.74
N THR A 13 -6.61 -6.38 8.75
CA THR A 13 -6.34 -7.80 8.95
C THR A 13 -7.64 -8.55 9.27
N VAL A 14 -7.56 -9.88 9.36
CA VAL A 14 -8.69 -10.67 9.87
C VAL A 14 -9.01 -10.34 11.33
N LEU A 15 -8.04 -9.84 12.09
CA LEU A 15 -8.25 -9.47 13.49
C LEU A 15 -8.90 -8.10 13.63
N GLY A 16 -8.82 -7.20 12.65
CA GLY A 16 -9.38 -5.86 12.76
C GLY A 16 -9.29 -5.09 11.45
N GLY A 17 -10.21 -4.14 11.24
CA GLY A 17 -10.20 -3.30 10.05
C GLY A 17 -9.21 -2.12 10.11
N ASP A 18 -8.58 -1.90 11.27
CA ASP A 18 -7.68 -0.78 11.56
C ASP A 18 -6.52 -1.25 12.45
N ARG A 19 -5.50 -0.41 12.57
CA ARG A 19 -4.31 -0.63 13.39
C ARG A 19 -4.64 -0.82 14.87
N PRO A 20 -5.41 0.06 15.56
CA PRO A 20 -5.70 -0.11 16.98
C PRO A 20 -6.39 -1.44 17.29
N THR A 21 -7.48 -1.76 16.57
CA THR A 21 -8.25 -2.99 16.78
C THR A 21 -7.41 -4.24 16.50
N THR A 22 -6.62 -4.21 15.43
CA THR A 22 -5.70 -5.31 15.11
C THR A 22 -4.70 -5.52 16.25
N TRP A 23 -4.11 -4.44 16.76
CA TRP A 23 -3.09 -4.51 17.79
C TRP A 23 -3.64 -5.00 19.14
N GLU A 24 -4.76 -4.45 19.59
CA GLU A 24 -5.40 -4.85 20.84
C GLU A 24 -5.78 -6.33 20.84
N ARG A 25 -6.37 -6.82 19.74
CA ARG A 25 -6.76 -8.22 19.62
C ARG A 25 -5.55 -9.15 19.51
N LEU A 26 -4.48 -8.72 18.84
CA LEU A 26 -3.24 -9.47 18.80
C LEU A 26 -2.63 -9.63 20.21
N LEU A 27 -2.59 -8.55 21.00
CA LEU A 27 -2.11 -8.59 22.38
C LEU A 27 -3.00 -9.45 23.29
N ALA A 28 -4.30 -9.50 23.03
CA ALA A 28 -5.24 -10.38 23.72
C ALA A 28 -5.11 -11.87 23.31
N GLY A 29 -4.16 -12.22 22.43
CA GLY A 29 -3.98 -13.59 21.94
C GLY A 29 -5.10 -14.06 21.01
N ALA A 30 -5.87 -13.12 20.43
CA ALA A 30 -6.93 -13.47 19.51
C ALA A 30 -6.33 -14.12 18.25
N ALA A 31 -6.83 -15.30 17.94
CA ALA A 31 -6.55 -16.01 16.70
C ALA A 31 -7.88 -16.42 16.07
N LEU A 32 -7.95 -16.34 14.75
CA LEU A 32 -9.08 -16.85 13.99
C LEU A 32 -8.61 -18.10 13.26
N ALA A 33 -9.34 -19.21 13.41
CA ALA A 33 -9.18 -20.35 12.52
C ALA A 33 -9.41 -19.89 11.07
N ILE A 34 -8.83 -20.60 10.11
CA ILE A 34 -9.12 -20.41 8.68
C ILE A 34 -10.56 -20.92 8.42
N ALA A 35 -11.54 -20.18 8.93
CA ALA A 35 -12.96 -20.29 8.63
C ALA A 35 -13.24 -19.52 7.33
N PRO A 36 -14.37 -19.74 6.63
CA PRO A 36 -14.66 -18.98 5.41
C PRO A 36 -14.53 -17.48 5.72
N ALA A 37 -13.68 -16.83 4.93
CA ALA A 37 -12.96 -15.59 5.22
C ALA A 37 -13.69 -14.61 6.15
N VAL A 38 -13.09 -14.34 7.32
CA VAL A 38 -13.42 -13.12 8.08
C VAL A 38 -13.08 -11.93 7.20
N ALA A 39 -14.09 -11.39 6.55
CA ALA A 39 -13.95 -10.27 5.65
C ALA A 39 -13.87 -9.00 6.48
N VAL A 40 -12.76 -8.26 6.37
CA VAL A 40 -12.74 -6.84 6.73
C VAL A 40 -13.92 -6.16 6.04
N PRO A 41 -14.87 -5.55 6.78
CA PRO A 41 -16.01 -4.85 6.19
C PRO A 41 -15.52 -3.72 5.29
N LEU A 42 -16.12 -3.61 4.12
CA LEU A 42 -15.80 -2.62 3.11
C LEU A 42 -17.08 -1.99 2.56
N PRO A 43 -17.02 -0.73 2.08
CA PRO A 43 -18.13 -0.13 1.36
C PRO A 43 -18.61 -1.00 0.19
N ALA A 44 -19.91 -0.98 -0.07
CA ALA A 44 -20.49 -1.61 -1.27
C ALA A 44 -20.35 -0.68 -2.49
N ASP A 45 -19.12 -0.28 -2.80
CA ASP A 45 -18.80 0.68 -3.87
C ASP A 45 -18.61 0.01 -5.24
N GLY A 46 -18.66 -1.32 -5.31
CA GLY A 46 -18.51 -2.12 -6.53
C GLY A 46 -17.08 -2.19 -7.08
N GLY A 47 -16.10 -1.56 -6.42
CA GLY A 47 -14.69 -1.59 -6.82
C GLY A 47 -13.96 -2.85 -6.36
N PRO A 48 -12.80 -3.18 -6.95
CA PRO A 48 -11.98 -4.30 -6.51
C PRO A 48 -11.63 -4.22 -5.03
N ARG A 49 -11.91 -5.29 -4.27
CA ARG A 49 -11.65 -5.37 -2.82
C ARG A 49 -10.21 -5.02 -2.46
N VAL A 50 -9.25 -5.40 -3.30
CA VAL A 50 -7.82 -5.14 -3.08
C VAL A 50 -7.49 -3.64 -3.10
N GLU A 51 -8.13 -2.87 -3.97
CA GLU A 51 -7.93 -1.41 -4.05
C GLU A 51 -8.51 -0.73 -2.81
N GLN A 52 -9.73 -1.11 -2.42
CA GLN A 52 -10.40 -0.54 -1.25
C GLN A 52 -9.60 -0.78 0.03
N LEU A 53 -9.10 -2.00 0.24
CA LEU A 53 -8.25 -2.31 1.40
C LEU A 53 -6.95 -1.52 1.36
N ALA A 54 -6.28 -1.49 0.20
CA ALA A 54 -5.00 -0.80 0.04
C ALA A 54 -5.15 0.72 0.26
N LEU A 55 -6.23 1.34 -0.24
CA LEU A 55 -6.53 2.76 0.01
C LEU A 55 -6.89 3.03 1.47
N ARG A 56 -7.66 2.15 2.11
CA ARG A 56 -7.99 2.26 3.53
C ARG A 56 -6.72 2.29 4.38
N VAL A 57 -5.83 1.29 4.22
CA VAL A 57 -4.60 1.19 5.02
C VAL A 57 -3.60 2.29 4.68
N ALA A 58 -3.53 2.73 3.41
CA ALA A 58 -2.68 3.86 3.03
C ALA A 58 -3.16 5.16 3.68
N ARG A 59 -4.47 5.44 3.67
CA ARG A 59 -5.05 6.62 4.31
C ARG A 59 -4.89 6.59 5.83
N GLU A 60 -5.04 5.42 6.46
CA GLU A 60 -4.76 5.26 7.89
C GLU A 60 -3.28 5.54 8.20
N ALA A 61 -2.34 5.00 7.41
CA ALA A 61 -0.91 5.25 7.60
C ALA A 61 -0.53 6.73 7.43
N LEU A 62 -1.12 7.41 6.45
CA LEU A 62 -0.92 8.85 6.24
C LEU A 62 -1.46 9.66 7.41
N ALA A 63 -2.65 9.35 7.90
CA ALA A 63 -3.24 10.01 9.06
C ALA A 63 -2.40 9.82 10.33
N ASP A 64 -1.90 8.60 10.56
CA ASP A 64 -1.00 8.26 11.68
C ASP A 64 0.31 9.08 11.62
N ALA A 65 0.82 9.31 10.41
CA ALA A 65 2.00 10.14 10.16
C ALA A 65 1.72 11.67 10.13
N GLY A 66 0.45 12.09 10.22
CA GLY A 66 0.06 13.51 10.16
C GLY A 66 0.06 14.13 8.75
N TYR A 67 -0.08 13.31 7.70
CA TYR A 67 -0.13 13.74 6.30
C TYR A 67 -1.52 13.60 5.68
N GLY A 68 -1.80 14.44 4.68
CA GLY A 68 -3.01 14.38 3.85
C GLY A 68 -2.69 14.11 2.37
N VAL A 69 -3.72 13.95 1.56
CA VAL A 69 -3.63 13.85 0.09
C VAL A 69 -4.02 15.18 -0.57
N PRO A 70 -3.50 15.53 -1.77
CA PRO A 70 -2.59 14.76 -2.63
C PRO A 70 -1.15 14.72 -2.10
N LEU A 71 -0.42 13.65 -2.41
CA LEU A 71 0.96 13.44 -1.92
C LEU A 71 2.04 14.20 -2.71
N GLY A 72 1.76 14.67 -3.93
CA GLY A 72 2.77 15.41 -4.71
C GLY A 72 3.86 14.50 -5.26
N ASP A 73 5.14 14.81 -5.08
CA ASP A 73 6.27 14.10 -5.68
C ASP A 73 6.69 12.81 -4.97
N TRP A 74 5.81 12.25 -4.12
CA TRP A 74 6.11 11.06 -3.34
C TRP A 74 6.22 9.81 -4.22
N GLY A 75 7.16 8.94 -3.86
CA GLY A 75 7.25 7.60 -4.43
C GLY A 75 6.24 6.65 -3.78
N LEU A 76 5.71 5.71 -4.56
CA LEU A 76 4.76 4.70 -4.10
C LEU A 76 5.22 3.30 -4.54
N VAL A 77 5.37 2.39 -3.59
CA VAL A 77 5.62 0.97 -3.87
C VAL A 77 4.48 0.15 -3.30
N VAL A 78 3.73 -0.53 -4.17
CA VAL A 78 2.65 -1.42 -3.77
C VAL A 78 3.04 -2.85 -4.05
N GLY A 79 3.02 -3.67 -3.00
CA GLY A 79 3.25 -5.10 -3.09
C GLY A 79 1.93 -5.87 -3.05
N SER A 80 1.67 -6.71 -4.05
CA SER A 80 0.62 -7.74 -3.97
C SER A 80 0.99 -9.00 -4.73
N SER A 81 0.88 -10.16 -4.07
CA SER A 81 1.12 -11.45 -4.72
C SER A 81 0.01 -11.87 -5.67
N ARG A 82 -1.22 -11.38 -5.43
CA ARG A 82 -2.44 -11.79 -6.15
C ARG A 82 -3.13 -10.65 -6.90
N ALA A 83 -2.84 -9.40 -6.56
CA ALA A 83 -3.49 -8.22 -7.15
C ALA A 83 -5.01 -8.42 -7.32
N TYR A 84 -5.49 -8.38 -8.57
CA TYR A 84 -6.90 -8.54 -8.96
C TYR A 84 -7.33 -9.99 -9.22
N GLN A 85 -6.64 -10.99 -8.66
CA GLN A 85 -6.92 -12.40 -8.96
C GLN A 85 -8.42 -12.75 -8.80
N ALA A 86 -9.06 -12.32 -7.71
CA ALA A 86 -10.48 -12.59 -7.49
C ALA A 86 -11.38 -11.95 -8.56
N ASP A 87 -11.08 -10.72 -8.97
CA ASP A 87 -11.82 -10.00 -10.00
C ASP A 87 -11.62 -10.64 -11.39
N LEU A 88 -10.39 -11.05 -11.70
CA LEU A 88 -10.07 -11.78 -12.93
C LEU A 88 -10.79 -13.13 -13.00
N GLU A 89 -10.85 -13.87 -11.88
CA GLU A 89 -11.61 -15.12 -11.80
C GLU A 89 -13.11 -14.90 -12.02
N ASN A 90 -13.65 -13.76 -11.56
CA ASN A 90 -15.05 -13.39 -11.78
C ASN A 90 -15.37 -13.10 -13.25
N LEU A 91 -14.39 -12.70 -14.08
CA LEU A 91 -14.59 -12.52 -15.52
C LEU A 91 -14.90 -13.83 -16.26
N ARG A 92 -14.66 -14.99 -15.64
CA ARG A 92 -15.03 -16.30 -16.20
C ARG A 92 -16.52 -16.62 -16.04
N ARG A 93 -17.26 -15.83 -15.24
CA ARG A 93 -18.68 -16.07 -14.99
C ARG A 93 -19.51 -15.63 -16.20
N PRO A 94 -20.61 -16.34 -16.53
CA PRO A 94 -21.53 -15.90 -17.58
C PRO A 94 -22.04 -14.47 -17.34
N GLY A 95 -22.05 -13.63 -18.38
CA GLY A 95 -22.52 -12.25 -18.30
C GLY A 95 -21.52 -11.24 -17.71
N ALA A 96 -20.28 -11.64 -17.44
CA ALA A 96 -19.24 -10.70 -16.99
C ALA A 96 -18.85 -9.68 -18.08
N ASP A 97 -18.62 -8.44 -17.67
CA ASP A 97 -18.14 -7.38 -18.56
C ASP A 97 -16.64 -7.51 -18.80
N LEU A 98 -16.27 -8.07 -19.95
CA LEU A 98 -14.87 -8.25 -20.36
C LEU A 98 -14.15 -6.94 -20.68
N SER A 99 -14.86 -5.82 -20.84
CA SER A 99 -14.22 -4.51 -21.06
C SER A 99 -13.35 -4.09 -19.88
N THR A 100 -13.63 -4.62 -18.68
CA THR A 100 -12.87 -4.36 -17.46
C THR A 100 -11.51 -5.06 -17.42
N PHE A 101 -11.26 -6.07 -18.28
CA PHE A 101 -10.04 -6.89 -18.24
C PHE A 101 -8.74 -6.07 -18.24
N GLY A 102 -8.68 -5.01 -19.06
CA GLY A 102 -7.50 -4.14 -19.14
C GLY A 102 -7.18 -3.38 -17.85
N ARG A 103 -8.19 -3.15 -16.99
CA ARG A 103 -8.03 -2.48 -15.69
C ARG A 103 -7.57 -3.43 -14.58
N LEU A 104 -7.65 -4.74 -14.80
CA LEU A 104 -7.33 -5.77 -13.79
C LEU A 104 -5.90 -6.32 -13.94
N TRP A 105 -5.04 -5.66 -14.71
CA TRP A 105 -3.63 -6.07 -14.80
C TRP A 105 -2.93 -5.85 -13.45
N PRO A 106 -2.04 -6.76 -13.01
CA PRO A 106 -1.44 -6.68 -11.67
C PRO A 106 -0.78 -5.33 -11.33
N GLY A 107 -0.15 -4.68 -12.32
CA GLY A 107 0.47 -3.36 -12.15
C GLY A 107 -0.52 -2.22 -11.92
N GLN A 108 -1.79 -2.37 -12.31
CA GLN A 108 -2.82 -1.33 -12.16
C GLN A 108 -3.12 -1.02 -10.70
N LEU A 109 -2.88 -1.95 -9.77
CA LEU A 109 -3.11 -1.69 -8.35
C LEU A 109 -2.28 -0.50 -7.85
N ALA A 110 -1.00 -0.46 -8.21
CA ALA A 110 -0.12 0.64 -7.84
C ALA A 110 -0.52 1.94 -8.55
N SER A 111 -0.86 1.88 -9.84
CA SER A 111 -1.30 3.03 -10.63
C SER A 111 -2.62 3.62 -10.15
N THR A 112 -3.58 2.79 -9.78
CA THR A 112 -4.85 3.23 -9.20
C THR A 112 -4.59 3.91 -7.86
N LEU A 113 -3.84 3.28 -6.95
CA LEU A 113 -3.50 3.92 -5.67
C LEU A 113 -2.75 5.24 -5.87
N ALA A 114 -1.80 5.29 -6.80
CA ALA A 114 -1.06 6.51 -7.13
C ALA A 114 -2.00 7.64 -7.54
N ARG A 115 -2.97 7.35 -8.41
CA ARG A 115 -3.99 8.32 -8.83
C ARG A 115 -4.87 8.78 -7.67
N GLU A 116 -5.39 7.84 -6.87
CA GLU A 116 -6.30 8.14 -5.76
C GLU A 116 -5.62 8.88 -4.60
N LEU A 117 -4.32 8.67 -4.40
CA LEU A 117 -3.51 9.37 -3.39
C LEU A 117 -2.86 10.66 -3.94
N GLY A 118 -2.96 10.91 -5.24
CA GLY A 118 -2.38 12.10 -5.88
C GLY A 118 -0.86 12.13 -5.84
N THR A 119 -0.21 10.99 -6.10
CA THR A 119 1.26 10.86 -6.14
C THR A 119 1.78 11.00 -7.58
N GLY A 120 2.91 11.68 -7.73
CA GLY A 120 3.57 12.00 -8.99
C GLY A 120 5.06 11.59 -9.03
N GLY A 121 5.57 11.01 -7.95
CA GLY A 121 6.88 10.37 -7.93
C GLY A 121 6.88 8.95 -8.52
N PRO A 122 7.97 8.19 -8.39
CA PRO A 122 8.08 6.83 -8.94
C PRO A 122 7.03 5.87 -8.36
N VAL A 123 6.36 5.12 -9.23
CA VAL A 123 5.33 4.14 -8.86
C VAL A 123 5.79 2.73 -9.24
N HIS A 124 5.85 1.81 -8.28
CA HIS A 124 6.23 0.42 -8.50
C HIS A 124 5.17 -0.55 -7.98
N ALA A 125 4.81 -1.52 -8.83
CA ALA A 125 4.05 -2.70 -8.45
C ALA A 125 5.01 -3.90 -8.32
N LEU A 126 5.05 -4.55 -7.17
CA LEU A 126 5.90 -5.72 -6.93
C LEU A 126 5.06 -6.97 -6.65
N SER A 127 5.54 -8.11 -7.13
CA SER A 127 5.01 -9.43 -6.80
C SER A 127 6.15 -10.44 -6.69
N ASN A 128 6.31 -11.01 -5.50
CA ASN A 128 7.20 -12.14 -5.21
C ASN A 128 6.60 -13.03 -4.12
N ALA A 129 5.34 -13.41 -4.33
CA ALA A 129 4.58 -14.30 -3.45
C ALA A 129 4.60 -13.83 -1.98
N CYS A 130 4.96 -14.71 -1.04
CA CYS A 130 4.96 -14.44 0.39
C CYS A 130 5.90 -13.30 0.81
N ALA A 131 6.94 -13.00 0.02
CA ALA A 131 7.91 -11.97 0.35
C ALA A 131 7.51 -10.56 -0.13
N THR A 132 6.33 -10.42 -0.75
CA THR A 132 5.96 -9.22 -1.53
C THR A 132 5.94 -7.96 -0.67
N GLY A 133 5.41 -8.05 0.55
CA GLY A 133 5.44 -6.94 1.50
C GLY A 133 6.86 -6.53 1.87
N ASN A 134 7.74 -7.49 2.17
CA ASN A 134 9.12 -7.21 2.57
C ASN A 134 9.93 -6.55 1.45
N TRP A 135 9.74 -7.02 0.21
CA TRP A 135 10.41 -6.41 -0.94
C TRP A 135 9.87 -5.01 -1.29
N ALA A 136 8.58 -4.75 -1.06
CA ALA A 136 8.03 -3.41 -1.22
C ALA A 136 8.69 -2.41 -0.25
N ILE A 137 8.85 -2.80 1.02
CA ILE A 137 9.55 -2.00 2.03
C ILE A 137 11.02 -1.81 1.64
N ALA A 138 11.71 -2.87 1.21
CA ALA A 138 13.11 -2.79 0.80
C ALA A 138 13.34 -1.92 -0.45
N LYS A 139 12.36 -1.84 -1.36
CA LYS A 139 12.43 -1.05 -2.60
C LYS A 139 12.09 0.42 -2.37
N ALA A 140 11.23 0.74 -1.40
CA ALA A 140 10.73 2.10 -1.15
C ALA A 140 11.85 3.17 -1.05
N PRO A 141 13.00 2.93 -0.38
CA PRO A 141 14.09 3.91 -0.32
C PRO A 141 14.66 4.31 -1.68
N SER A 142 14.58 3.44 -2.69
CA SER A 142 15.06 3.73 -4.04
C SER A 142 14.10 4.60 -4.86
N CYS A 143 12.92 4.92 -4.32
CA CYS A 143 11.94 5.80 -4.96
C CYS A 143 12.16 7.28 -4.61
N TRP A 144 13.13 7.58 -3.75
CA TRP A 144 13.56 8.96 -3.50
C TRP A 144 14.18 9.52 -4.79
N PRO A 145 13.82 10.75 -5.22
CA PRO A 145 14.49 11.35 -6.36
C PRO A 145 15.98 11.46 -6.01
N ILE A 146 16.81 10.75 -6.78
CA ILE A 146 18.24 11.04 -6.85
C ILE A 146 18.31 12.41 -7.52
N VAL A 147 18.14 13.49 -6.75
CA VAL A 147 18.45 14.83 -7.24
C VAL A 147 19.97 14.88 -7.33
N PRO A 148 20.59 14.86 -8.52
CA PRO A 148 22.03 14.99 -8.63
C PRO A 148 22.38 16.39 -8.13
N GLY A 149 23.02 16.48 -6.96
CA GLY A 149 23.45 17.77 -6.37
C GLY A 149 22.79 18.18 -5.05
N CYS A 150 21.76 17.48 -4.56
CA CYS A 150 21.26 17.73 -3.20
C CYS A 150 22.07 16.94 -2.16
N TRP A 151 23.25 17.49 -1.84
CA TRP A 151 24.04 17.07 -0.69
C TRP A 151 23.29 17.43 0.61
N TRP A 152 22.45 16.52 1.10
CA TRP A 152 21.91 16.59 2.46
C TRP A 152 23.04 16.36 3.46
N TRP A 153 23.77 17.41 3.78
CA TRP A 153 24.50 17.56 5.04
C TRP A 153 23.82 18.69 5.81
N PRO A 154 23.43 18.52 7.08
CA PRO A 154 22.89 19.64 7.86
C PRO A 154 23.95 20.77 7.94
N PRO A 155 23.55 22.05 7.81
CA PRO A 155 24.47 23.19 7.70
C PRO A 155 25.37 23.43 8.93
N LYS A 156 25.21 22.68 10.02
CA LYS A 156 25.99 22.86 11.27
C LYS A 156 27.38 22.21 11.29
N LEU A 157 27.80 21.49 10.25
CA LEU A 157 29.10 20.79 10.22
C LEU A 157 30.12 21.38 9.22
N ARG A 158 29.84 22.56 8.62
CA ARG A 158 30.68 23.17 7.58
C ARG A 158 31.78 24.12 8.08
N SER A 159 31.90 24.37 9.39
CA SER A 159 32.82 25.40 9.94
C SER A 159 34.08 24.87 10.64
N ARG A 160 34.48 23.61 10.42
CA ARG A 160 35.79 23.12 10.86
C ARG A 160 36.48 22.33 9.76
N ARG A 161 37.06 23.05 8.80
CA ARG A 161 38.23 22.64 8.05
C ARG A 161 38.87 23.85 7.42
#